data_AF-A0A453PIH4-F1
#
_entry.id   AF-A0A453PIH4-F1
#
_cell.length_a   1.000
_cell.length_b   1.000
_cell.length_c   1.000
_cell.angle_alpha   90.00
_cell.angle_beta   90.00
_cell.angle_gamma   90.00
#
_symmetry.space_group_name_H-M   'P 1'
#
loop_
_entity.id
_entity.type
_entity.pdbx_description
1 polymer ?
#
loop_
_entity_poly.entity_id
_entity_poly.type
_entity_poly.pdbx_seq_one_letter_code
_entity_poly.pdbx_strand_id
1 'polypeptide(L)'
;MAAGSAATLLAAVACAVLVLLAPAVSGDAATLESVPDLVKAMYVNIESFPCVRLLNLSGEIGCSNPGHGLVIAPIVRFKNSDDQLAQPSAVLLPLDQMPAFFLRVSNDPELYHKVAGVLVESNGDKLLELSPDRKFPQEDFAPYSNVSHDWNPSGSGIMWNRYDFPVFLLSEESTQTLRKIADKNEKSSNGYQANVAEFDLVMQ
;
A
#
# COMPACT_ATOMS: atom_id res chain seq x y z
N MET A 1 -32.84 28.80 58.04
CA MET A 1 -33.50 28.12 56.90
C MET A 1 -33.54 29.08 55.72
N ALA A 2 -33.49 28.56 54.50
CA ALA A 2 -33.60 29.28 53.21
C ALA A 2 -32.34 29.97 52.67
N ALA A 3 -31.36 29.17 52.19
CA ALA A 3 -30.35 29.62 51.23
C ALA A 3 -30.12 28.62 50.06
N GLY A 4 -30.95 27.56 49.97
CA GLY A 4 -30.73 26.45 49.03
C GLY A 4 -31.52 26.51 47.71
N SER A 5 -32.44 27.48 47.53
CA SER A 5 -33.40 27.45 46.41
C SER A 5 -33.01 28.30 45.19
N ALA A 6 -32.10 29.27 45.34
CA ALA A 6 -31.70 30.15 44.23
C ALA A 6 -30.60 29.52 43.35
N ALA A 7 -29.67 28.79 43.97
CA ALA A 7 -28.57 28.13 43.27
C ALA A 7 -29.04 26.98 42.36
N THR A 8 -30.07 26.25 42.77
CA THR A 8 -30.68 25.16 42.00
C THR A 8 -31.46 25.66 40.79
N LEU A 9 -32.15 26.80 40.90
CA LEU A 9 -32.83 27.42 39.76
C LEU A 9 -31.83 27.96 38.72
N LEU A 10 -30.75 28.60 39.16
CA LEU A 10 -29.70 29.10 38.26
C LEU A 10 -28.98 27.97 37.51
N ALA A 11 -28.72 26.85 38.18
CA ALA A 11 -28.11 25.68 37.55
C ALA A 11 -29.04 25.01 36.52
N ALA A 12 -30.35 24.94 36.80
CA ALA A 12 -31.33 24.38 35.87
C ALA A 12 -31.52 25.24 34.62
N VAL A 13 -31.52 26.57 34.78
CA VAL A 13 -31.61 27.51 33.65
C VAL A 13 -30.34 27.49 32.80
N ALA A 14 -29.16 27.39 33.42
CA ALA A 14 -27.89 27.26 32.71
C ALA A 14 -27.83 25.96 31.88
N CYS A 15 -28.32 24.83 32.41
CA CYS A 15 -28.39 23.57 31.67
C CYS A 15 -29.37 23.63 30.49
N ALA A 16 -30.52 24.26 30.65
CA ALA A 16 -31.49 24.40 29.57
C ALA A 16 -30.95 25.27 28.42
N VAL A 17 -30.21 26.34 28.74
CA VAL A 17 -29.57 27.21 27.73
C VAL A 17 -28.45 26.50 26.98
N LEU A 18 -27.67 25.64 27.66
CA LEU A 18 -26.63 24.82 27.02
C LEU A 18 -27.18 23.75 26.06
N VAL A 19 -28.37 23.21 26.33
CA VAL A 19 -29.04 22.26 25.41
C VAL A 19 -29.63 22.96 24.19
N LEU A 20 -30.12 24.19 24.34
CA LEU A 20 -30.66 25.00 23.23
C LEU A 20 -29.58 25.60 22.32
N LEU A 21 -28.34 25.72 22.81
CA LEU A 21 -27.18 26.22 22.06
C LEU A 21 -26.27 25.09 21.53
N ALA A 22 -26.66 23.83 21.70
CA ALA A 22 -25.95 22.72 21.11
C ALA A 22 -26.03 22.84 19.58
N PRO A 23 -24.92 23.03 18.85
CA PRO A 23 -24.95 23.06 17.40
C PRO A 23 -25.45 21.70 16.92
N ALA A 24 -26.49 21.71 16.09
CA ALA A 24 -26.89 20.52 15.35
C ALA A 24 -25.71 20.10 14.49
N VAL A 25 -25.01 19.04 14.90
CA VAL A 25 -24.02 18.37 14.07
C VAL A 25 -24.80 17.75 12.93
N SER A 26 -24.91 18.49 11.82
CA SER A 26 -25.34 17.95 10.54
C SER A 26 -24.22 17.04 10.03
N GLY A 27 -24.11 15.85 10.61
CA GLY A 27 -23.40 14.76 9.99
C GLY A 27 -24.17 14.39 8.74
N ASP A 28 -23.57 14.62 7.58
CA ASP A 28 -24.04 14.09 6.30
C ASP A 28 -23.90 12.57 6.35
N ALA A 29 -24.81 11.92 7.07
CA ALA A 29 -24.91 10.48 7.14
C ALA A 29 -25.52 10.05 5.82
N ALA A 30 -24.67 9.82 4.81
CA ALA A 30 -25.08 9.18 3.57
C ALA A 30 -25.90 7.93 3.93
N THR A 31 -27.21 7.98 3.67
CA THR A 31 -28.11 6.87 3.96
C THR A 31 -27.75 5.72 3.02
N LEU A 32 -27.27 4.62 3.59
CA LEU A 32 -26.99 3.40 2.83
C LEU A 32 -28.33 2.72 2.51
N GLU A 33 -28.77 2.80 1.26
CA GLU A 33 -30.08 2.29 0.83
C GLU A 33 -30.02 0.86 0.28
N SER A 34 -28.82 0.42 -0.14
CA SER A 34 -28.62 -0.87 -0.79
C SER A 34 -27.27 -1.53 -0.45
N VAL A 35 -27.14 -2.83 -0.77
CA VAL A 35 -25.87 -3.55 -0.64
C VAL A 35 -24.76 -2.91 -1.50
N PRO A 36 -25.00 -2.49 -2.76
CA PRO A 36 -24.02 -1.72 -3.52
C PRO A 36 -23.54 -0.44 -2.82
N ASP A 37 -24.42 0.28 -2.14
CA ASP A 37 -24.03 1.50 -1.41
C ASP A 37 -23.10 1.17 -0.24
N LEU A 38 -23.38 0.08 0.47
CA LEU A 38 -22.51 -0.43 1.53
C LEU A 38 -21.13 -0.82 0.98
N VAL A 39 -21.08 -1.56 -0.14
CA VAL A 39 -19.81 -1.94 -0.79
C VAL A 39 -19.00 -0.70 -1.18
N LYS A 40 -19.65 0.31 -1.77
CA LYS A 40 -19.00 1.57 -2.14
C LYS A 40 -18.50 2.36 -0.93
N ALA A 41 -19.16 2.24 0.22
CA ALA A 41 -18.73 2.87 1.46
C ALA A 41 -17.56 2.13 2.13
N MET A 42 -17.41 0.83 1.88
CA MET A 42 -16.36 -0.02 2.49
C MET A 42 -15.09 -0.14 1.62
N TYR A 43 -15.25 -0.21 0.30
CA TYR A 43 -14.16 -0.49 -0.63
C TYR A 43 -13.85 0.71 -1.51
N VAL A 44 -12.55 0.92 -1.74
CA VAL A 44 -12.04 1.91 -2.69
C VAL A 44 -11.26 1.16 -3.76
N ASN A 45 -11.71 1.25 -5.00
CA ASN A 45 -10.99 0.68 -6.14
C ASN A 45 -9.76 1.53 -6.43
N ILE A 46 -8.61 0.86 -6.57
CA ILE A 46 -7.32 1.50 -6.81
C ILE A 46 -6.91 1.22 -8.26
N GLU A 47 -6.80 2.28 -9.06
CA GLU A 47 -6.23 2.18 -10.39
C GLU A 47 -4.73 1.88 -10.30
N SER A 48 -4.30 0.79 -10.92
CA SER A 48 -2.94 0.28 -10.81
C SER A 48 -2.59 -0.68 -11.96
N PHE A 49 -1.29 -0.94 -12.11
CA PHE A 49 -0.71 -1.76 -13.18
C PHE A 49 0.08 -2.92 -12.54
N PRO A 50 -0.34 -4.19 -12.75
CA PRO A 50 0.30 -5.34 -12.11
C PRO A 50 1.65 -5.69 -12.73
N CYS A 51 2.58 -6.10 -11.89
CA CYS A 51 3.68 -6.98 -12.28
C CYS A 51 3.11 -8.39 -12.53
N VAL A 52 3.47 -9.02 -13.64
CA VAL A 52 2.90 -10.32 -14.05
C VAL A 52 3.93 -11.43 -14.00
N ARG A 53 3.48 -12.67 -13.80
CA ARG A 53 4.31 -13.87 -13.88
C ARG A 53 4.57 -14.21 -15.35
N LEU A 54 5.83 -14.38 -15.72
CA LEU A 54 6.27 -14.83 -17.03
C LEU A 54 7.07 -16.13 -16.90
N LEU A 55 7.09 -16.90 -17.98
CA LEU A 55 7.78 -18.19 -18.05
C LEU A 55 8.99 -18.10 -18.98
N ASN A 56 10.09 -18.71 -18.55
CA ASN A 56 11.28 -18.98 -19.32
C ASN A 56 11.62 -20.49 -19.19
N LEU A 57 12.52 -21.00 -20.04
CA LEU A 57 13.01 -22.38 -20.01
C LEU A 57 13.59 -22.77 -18.64
N SER A 58 14.17 -21.81 -17.91
CA SER A 58 14.77 -22.02 -16.59
C SER A 58 13.76 -21.90 -15.42
N GLY A 59 12.51 -21.56 -15.68
CA GLY A 59 11.48 -21.37 -14.66
C GLY A 59 10.71 -20.06 -14.81
N GLU A 60 10.22 -19.54 -13.71
CA GLU A 60 9.27 -18.42 -13.68
C GLU A 60 9.92 -17.14 -13.15
N ILE A 61 9.52 -15.99 -13.69
CA ILE A 61 9.97 -14.66 -13.28
C ILE A 61 8.76 -13.73 -13.09
N GLY A 62 8.92 -12.64 -12.36
CA GLY A 62 7.86 -11.67 -12.09
C GLY A 62 7.03 -12.04 -10.85
N CYS A 63 5.77 -11.58 -10.82
CA CYS A 63 4.98 -11.53 -9.59
C CYS A 63 3.65 -12.30 -9.71
N SER A 64 3.18 -12.85 -8.59
CA SER A 64 1.82 -13.41 -8.48
C SER A 64 1.39 -13.47 -7.03
N ASN A 65 0.10 -13.70 -6.79
CA ASN A 65 -0.37 -14.11 -5.47
C ASN A 65 0.30 -15.44 -5.03
N PRO A 66 0.49 -15.65 -3.71
CA PRO A 66 0.86 -16.94 -3.17
C PRO A 66 -0.32 -17.92 -3.34
N GLY A 67 -0.19 -18.84 -4.30
CA GLY A 67 -1.25 -19.78 -4.65
C GLY A 67 -2.45 -19.10 -5.32
N HIS A 68 -3.65 -19.66 -5.10
CA HIS A 68 -4.91 -19.20 -5.74
C HIS A 68 -5.77 -18.30 -4.84
N GLY A 69 -5.25 -17.90 -3.68
CA GLY A 69 -5.98 -17.07 -2.72
C GLY A 69 -5.87 -15.58 -3.02
N LEU A 70 -6.88 -14.83 -2.55
CA LEU A 70 -6.77 -13.39 -2.39
C LEU A 70 -5.73 -13.08 -1.31
N VAL A 71 -4.95 -12.01 -1.51
CA VAL A 71 -4.05 -11.49 -0.48
C VAL A 71 -4.70 -10.27 0.16
N ILE A 72 -4.90 -10.29 1.48
CA ILE A 72 -5.42 -9.16 2.24
C ILE A 72 -4.43 -8.83 3.35
N ALA A 73 -3.91 -7.61 3.36
CA ALA A 73 -2.91 -7.20 4.34
C ALA A 73 -3.00 -5.71 4.70
N PRO A 74 -2.65 -5.32 5.95
CA PRO A 74 -2.64 -3.92 6.37
C PRO A 74 -1.62 -3.11 5.57
N ILE A 75 -1.99 -1.90 5.18
CA ILE A 75 -1.13 -1.02 4.39
C ILE A 75 -0.12 -0.34 5.33
N VAL A 76 1.17 -0.52 5.03
CA VAL A 76 2.30 0.11 5.72
C VAL A 76 3.14 0.86 4.68
N ARG A 77 3.32 2.16 4.87
CA ARG A 77 4.13 2.98 3.97
C ARG A 77 5.57 3.02 4.43
N PHE A 78 6.48 2.69 3.52
CA PHE A 78 7.91 2.83 3.73
C PHE A 78 8.32 4.26 3.36
N LYS A 79 8.97 4.94 4.29
CA LYS A 79 9.61 6.25 4.08
C LYS A 79 11.08 6.04 3.70
N ASN A 80 11.69 4.98 4.20
CA ASN A 80 13.08 4.61 3.92
C ASN A 80 13.18 3.12 3.58
N SER A 81 14.26 2.73 2.91
CA SER A 81 14.50 1.33 2.50
C SER A 81 14.88 0.40 3.65
N ASP A 82 15.21 0.93 4.84
CA ASP A 82 15.57 0.21 6.07
C ASP A 82 14.39 0.01 7.05
N ASP A 83 13.22 0.56 6.73
CA ASP A 83 12.00 0.39 7.53
C ASP A 83 11.69 -1.10 7.76
N GLN A 84 11.11 -1.43 8.92
CA GLN A 84 10.84 -2.81 9.34
C GLN A 84 9.34 -3.11 9.41
N LEU A 85 8.98 -4.36 9.14
CA LEU A 85 7.62 -4.87 9.28
C LEU A 85 7.47 -5.66 10.59
N ALA A 86 6.44 -5.30 11.35
CA ALA A 86 6.05 -6.04 12.56
C ALA A 86 5.24 -7.31 12.23
N GLN A 87 4.50 -7.30 11.12
CA GLN A 87 3.60 -8.37 10.69
C GLN A 87 3.51 -8.40 9.15
N PRO A 88 2.98 -9.48 8.55
CA PRO A 88 2.67 -9.52 7.12
C PRO A 88 1.85 -8.29 6.69
N SER A 89 2.36 -7.51 5.75
CA SER A 89 1.80 -6.20 5.38
C SER A 89 1.87 -5.94 3.87
N ALA A 90 0.95 -5.09 3.39
CA ALA A 90 1.00 -4.50 2.06
C ALA A 90 1.90 -3.26 2.11
N VAL A 91 3.06 -3.32 1.45
CA VAL A 91 4.07 -2.25 1.51
C VAL A 91 3.77 -1.19 0.45
N LEU A 92 3.49 0.04 0.87
CA LEU A 92 3.45 1.20 -0.01
C LEU A 92 4.84 1.81 -0.13
N LEU A 93 5.43 1.77 -1.32
CA LEU A 93 6.85 2.02 -1.56
C LEU A 93 7.07 3.15 -2.58
N PRO A 94 7.88 4.17 -2.28
CA PRO A 94 8.32 5.17 -3.27
C PRO A 94 9.09 4.52 -4.44
N LEU A 95 8.83 4.95 -5.68
CA LEU A 95 9.44 4.35 -6.88
C LEU A 95 10.97 4.40 -6.89
N ASP A 96 11.57 5.45 -6.34
CA ASP A 96 13.02 5.61 -6.22
C ASP A 96 13.66 4.63 -5.23
N GLN A 97 12.91 4.13 -4.26
CA GLN A 97 13.36 3.12 -3.29
C GLN A 97 13.17 1.69 -3.80
N MET A 98 12.48 1.51 -4.92
CA MET A 98 12.12 0.20 -5.46
C MET A 98 13.32 -0.76 -5.62
N PRO A 99 14.43 -0.38 -6.27
CA PRO A 99 15.54 -1.32 -6.49
C PRO A 99 16.19 -1.76 -5.17
N ALA A 100 16.41 -0.82 -4.24
CA ALA A 100 17.01 -1.10 -2.94
C ALA A 100 16.13 -2.01 -2.09
N PHE A 101 14.81 -1.79 -2.10
CA PHE A 101 13.85 -2.62 -1.39
C PHE A 101 13.83 -4.05 -1.92
N PHE A 102 13.71 -4.25 -3.24
CA PHE A 102 13.67 -5.60 -3.82
C PHE A 102 15.00 -6.35 -3.63
N LEU A 103 16.13 -5.65 -3.71
CA LEU A 103 17.42 -6.24 -3.38
C LEU A 103 17.47 -6.68 -1.91
N ARG A 104 16.95 -5.88 -0.98
CA ARG A 104 16.88 -6.24 0.44
C ARG A 104 15.96 -7.44 0.66
N VAL A 105 14.76 -7.44 0.09
CA VAL A 105 13.80 -8.55 0.19
C VAL A 105 14.40 -9.86 -0.34
N SER A 106 15.19 -9.80 -1.43
CA SER A 106 15.88 -10.97 -1.96
C SER A 106 16.97 -11.53 -1.04
N ASN A 107 17.51 -10.72 -0.14
CA ASN A 107 18.62 -11.09 0.76
C ASN A 107 18.19 -11.29 2.23
N ASP A 108 16.94 -10.97 2.56
CA ASP A 108 16.38 -11.03 3.92
C ASP A 108 15.12 -11.91 3.93
N PRO A 109 15.25 -13.22 4.25
CA PRO A 109 14.11 -14.14 4.29
C PRO A 109 13.03 -13.74 5.30
N GLU A 110 13.41 -13.15 6.43
CA GLU A 110 12.47 -12.70 7.46
C GLU A 110 11.60 -11.54 6.94
N LEU A 111 12.21 -10.61 6.19
CA LEU A 111 11.46 -9.57 5.50
C LEU A 111 10.59 -10.16 4.39
N TYR A 112 11.12 -11.08 3.58
CA TYR A 112 10.39 -11.72 2.49
C TYR A 112 9.05 -12.31 2.96
N HIS A 113 9.05 -13.04 4.07
CA HIS A 113 7.84 -13.64 4.64
C HIS A 113 6.84 -12.63 5.22
N LYS A 114 7.27 -11.39 5.49
CA LYS A 114 6.41 -10.30 5.98
C LYS A 114 5.90 -9.40 4.86
N VAL A 115 6.40 -9.53 3.64
CA VAL A 115 5.85 -8.82 2.48
C VAL A 115 4.67 -9.62 1.95
N ALA A 116 3.46 -9.16 2.23
CA ALA A 116 2.25 -9.77 1.69
C ALA A 116 1.99 -9.30 0.25
N GLY A 117 2.33 -8.05 -0.06
CA GLY A 117 2.21 -7.45 -1.38
C GLY A 117 2.87 -6.07 -1.41
N VAL A 118 3.13 -5.54 -2.60
CA VAL A 118 3.82 -4.27 -2.80
C VAL A 118 3.01 -3.34 -3.70
N LEU A 119 2.83 -2.10 -3.26
CA LEU A 119 2.20 -1.01 -4.00
C LEU A 119 3.27 0.05 -4.25
N VAL A 120 3.71 0.18 -5.50
CA VAL A 120 4.75 1.13 -5.89
C VAL A 120 4.09 2.47 -6.25
N GLU A 121 4.46 3.53 -5.55
CA GLU A 121 3.97 4.89 -5.79
C GLU A 121 4.39 5.38 -7.18
N SER A 122 3.53 6.12 -7.89
CA SER A 122 3.94 6.85 -9.09
C SER A 122 4.67 8.14 -8.71
N ASN A 123 5.75 8.43 -9.43
CA ASN A 123 6.50 9.69 -9.32
C ASN A 123 6.10 10.73 -10.38
N GLY A 124 5.01 10.47 -11.13
CA GLY A 124 4.59 11.30 -12.25
C GLY A 124 5.68 11.38 -13.33
N ASP A 125 5.92 12.59 -13.86
CA ASP A 125 6.88 12.82 -14.94
C ASP A 125 8.35 12.97 -14.48
N LYS A 126 8.65 12.67 -13.21
CA LYS A 126 10.03 12.80 -12.71
C LYS A 126 10.91 11.70 -13.31
N LEU A 127 11.95 12.11 -14.03
CA LEU A 127 12.98 11.22 -14.54
C LEU A 127 13.73 10.57 -13.37
N LEU A 128 13.65 9.25 -13.29
CA LEU A 128 14.45 8.43 -12.40
C LEU A 128 15.41 7.61 -13.25
N GLU A 129 16.69 7.59 -12.88
CA GLU A 129 17.66 6.68 -13.47
C GLU A 129 17.46 5.27 -12.88
N LEU A 130 16.37 4.61 -13.30
CA LEU A 130 16.01 3.28 -12.86
C LEU A 130 15.88 2.36 -14.06
N SER A 131 16.65 1.28 -14.07
CA SER A 131 16.54 0.22 -15.07
C SER A 131 16.27 -1.11 -14.36
N PRO A 132 15.06 -1.68 -14.49
CA PRO A 132 14.71 -2.94 -13.82
C PRO A 132 15.31 -4.17 -14.54
N ASP A 133 15.86 -3.98 -15.74
CA ASP A 133 16.49 -5.01 -16.55
C ASP A 133 17.93 -5.30 -16.09
N ARG A 134 18.56 -6.33 -16.64
CA ARG A 134 19.96 -6.71 -16.38
C ARG A 134 20.94 -5.73 -17.01
N LYS A 135 22.19 -5.80 -16.55
CA LYS A 135 23.29 -5.03 -17.11
C LYS A 135 23.66 -5.41 -18.53
N PHE A 136 23.46 -6.68 -18.88
CA PHE A 136 23.56 -7.18 -20.24
C PHE A 136 22.22 -7.81 -20.64
N PRO A 137 21.31 -7.05 -21.24
CA PRO A 137 20.06 -7.61 -21.77
C PRO A 137 20.33 -8.67 -22.84
N GLN A 138 19.64 -9.81 -22.77
CA GLN A 138 19.78 -10.94 -23.70
C GLN A 138 21.18 -11.56 -23.78
N GLU A 139 21.94 -11.54 -22.68
CA GLU A 139 23.28 -12.17 -22.61
C GLU A 139 23.30 -13.62 -23.10
N ASP A 140 22.25 -14.39 -22.76
CA ASP A 140 22.11 -15.81 -23.13
C ASP A 140 21.98 -16.04 -24.65
N PHE A 141 21.65 -15.00 -25.42
CA PHE A 141 21.49 -15.04 -26.88
C PHE A 141 22.62 -14.32 -27.62
N ALA A 142 23.66 -13.86 -26.92
CA ALA A 142 24.78 -13.18 -27.55
C ALA A 142 25.51 -14.13 -28.53
N PRO A 143 25.85 -13.69 -29.76
CA PRO A 143 26.56 -14.52 -30.74
C PRO A 143 28.05 -14.71 -30.41
N TYR A 144 28.51 -14.20 -29.27
CA TYR A 144 29.88 -14.21 -28.80
C TYR A 144 29.94 -14.63 -27.34
N SER A 145 31.05 -15.27 -26.94
CA SER A 145 31.22 -15.77 -25.57
C SER A 145 31.63 -14.70 -24.56
N ASN A 146 32.12 -13.54 -25.02
CA ASN A 146 32.52 -12.47 -24.12
C ASN A 146 31.32 -11.57 -23.76
N VAL A 147 30.75 -11.81 -22.57
CA VAL A 147 29.61 -11.05 -22.03
C VAL A 147 30.03 -10.06 -20.94
N SER A 148 31.30 -9.65 -20.87
CA SER A 148 31.81 -8.80 -19.78
C SER A 148 31.43 -7.31 -19.90
N HIS A 149 30.72 -6.91 -20.96
CA HIS A 149 30.39 -5.52 -21.21
C HIS A 149 29.02 -5.17 -20.63
N ASP A 150 28.98 -4.20 -19.72
CA ASP A 150 27.75 -3.66 -19.16
C ASP A 150 27.11 -2.67 -20.15
N TRP A 151 26.23 -3.14 -21.04
CA TRP A 151 25.45 -2.30 -21.95
C TRP A 151 24.46 -1.39 -21.22
N ASN A 152 24.00 -1.83 -20.06
CA ASN A 152 23.06 -1.13 -19.17
C ASN A 152 23.65 -1.04 -17.76
N PRO A 153 24.62 -0.15 -17.50
CA PRO A 153 25.32 -0.09 -16.21
C PRO A 153 24.39 0.10 -14.99
N SER A 154 23.26 0.79 -15.20
CA SER A 154 22.22 1.02 -14.19
C SER A 154 21.20 -0.12 -14.06
N GLY A 155 21.41 -1.22 -14.78
CA GLY A 155 20.56 -2.41 -14.75
C GLY A 155 20.60 -3.11 -13.39
N SER A 156 19.45 -3.11 -12.71
CA SER A 156 19.29 -3.75 -11.39
C SER A 156 18.96 -5.25 -11.48
N GLY A 157 18.42 -5.71 -12.61
CA GLY A 157 18.01 -7.10 -12.82
C GLY A 157 16.75 -7.53 -12.05
N ILE A 158 16.12 -6.64 -11.29
CA ILE A 158 15.00 -6.97 -10.39
C ILE A 158 13.77 -7.55 -11.12
N MET A 159 13.60 -7.26 -12.42
CA MET A 159 12.51 -7.81 -13.24
C MET A 159 12.66 -9.32 -13.51
N TRP A 160 13.86 -9.86 -13.38
CA TRP A 160 14.17 -11.27 -13.69
C TRP A 160 14.07 -12.20 -12.48
N ASN A 161 13.70 -11.67 -11.31
CA ASN A 161 13.50 -12.45 -10.11
C ASN A 161 12.07 -12.99 -10.03
N ARG A 162 11.89 -14.07 -9.25
CA ARG A 162 10.59 -14.62 -8.89
C ARG A 162 10.11 -14.01 -7.57
N TYR A 163 8.91 -13.42 -7.58
CA TYR A 163 8.25 -12.91 -6.38
C TYR A 163 6.91 -13.63 -6.17
N ASP A 164 6.80 -14.36 -5.06
CA ASP A 164 5.57 -15.07 -4.67
C ASP A 164 4.64 -14.16 -3.85
N PHE A 165 4.60 -12.88 -4.21
CA PHE A 165 3.67 -11.87 -3.72
C PHE A 165 3.34 -10.88 -4.85
N PRO A 166 2.14 -10.28 -4.86
CA PRO A 166 1.72 -9.32 -5.86
C PRO A 166 2.47 -7.99 -5.76
N VAL A 167 2.75 -7.39 -6.90
CA VAL A 167 3.35 -6.05 -7.01
C VAL A 167 2.54 -5.24 -8.01
N PHE A 168 2.16 -4.02 -7.65
CA PHE A 168 1.37 -3.12 -8.49
C PHE A 168 1.99 -1.72 -8.52
N LEU A 169 2.15 -1.15 -9.71
CA LEU A 169 2.45 0.27 -9.88
C LEU A 169 1.15 1.06 -9.81
N LEU A 170 1.09 2.09 -8.98
CA LEU A 170 -0.10 2.92 -8.80
C LEU A 170 -0.19 4.03 -9.85
N SER A 171 -1.41 4.49 -10.17
CA SER A 171 -1.58 5.79 -10.82
C SER A 171 -1.24 6.94 -9.84
N GLU A 172 -1.11 8.17 -10.35
CA GLU A 172 -0.83 9.34 -9.50
C GLU A 172 -1.95 9.60 -8.48
N GLU A 173 -3.22 9.49 -8.92
CA GLU A 173 -4.39 9.65 -8.05
C GLU A 173 -4.44 8.55 -6.97
N SER A 174 -4.24 7.30 -7.38
CA SER A 174 -4.15 6.15 -6.48
C SER A 174 -3.04 6.31 -5.45
N THR A 175 -1.88 6.84 -5.86
CA THR A 175 -0.74 7.13 -4.97
C THR A 175 -1.15 8.14 -3.89
N GLN A 176 -1.79 9.25 -4.25
CA GLN A 176 -2.22 10.25 -3.28
C GLN A 176 -3.27 9.69 -2.31
N THR A 177 -4.17 8.86 -2.80
CA THR A 177 -5.21 8.19 -2.00
C THR A 177 -4.58 7.22 -0.99
N LEU A 178 -3.70 6.33 -1.45
CA LEU A 178 -3.05 5.34 -0.58
C LEU A 178 -2.08 5.96 0.43
N ARG A 179 -1.41 7.07 0.10
CA ARG A 179 -0.61 7.83 1.08
C ARG A 179 -1.47 8.31 2.26
N LYS A 180 -2.64 8.90 2.00
CA LYS A 180 -3.57 9.34 3.05
C LYS A 180 -4.07 8.17 3.92
N ILE A 181 -4.35 7.03 3.28
CA ILE A 181 -4.78 5.81 3.96
C ILE A 181 -3.66 5.26 4.85
N ALA A 182 -2.43 5.18 4.33
CA ALA A 182 -1.29 4.70 5.10
C ALA A 182 -0.93 5.63 6.27
N ASP A 183 -0.97 6.96 6.06
CA ASP A 183 -0.76 7.94 7.13
C ASP A 183 -1.84 7.85 8.23
N LYS A 184 -3.08 7.47 7.86
CA LYS A 184 -4.16 7.20 8.83
C LYS A 184 -3.88 5.94 9.64
N ASN A 185 -3.39 4.87 8.99
CA ASN A 185 -2.97 3.64 9.66
C ASN A 185 -1.83 3.88 10.66
N GLU A 186 -0.83 4.68 10.29
CA GLU A 186 0.32 5.03 11.17
C GLU A 186 -0.15 5.79 12.42
N LYS A 187 -1.14 6.67 12.28
CA LYS A 187 -1.69 7.47 13.40
C LYS A 187 -2.63 6.69 14.30
N SER A 188 -3.26 5.62 13.81
CA SER A 188 -4.16 4.79 14.61
C SER A 188 -3.34 3.83 15.48
N SER A 189 -3.37 4.02 16.80
CA SER A 189 -2.71 3.14 17.77
C SER A 189 -3.38 1.76 17.92
N ASN A 190 -4.56 1.57 17.33
CA ASN A 190 -5.36 0.35 17.44
C ASN A 190 -5.35 -0.41 16.11
N GLY A 191 -4.49 -1.43 16.00
CA GLY A 191 -4.36 -2.26 14.79
C GLY A 191 -5.63 -2.98 14.32
N TYR A 192 -6.70 -2.98 15.12
CA TYR A 192 -8.01 -3.56 14.78
C TYR A 192 -8.85 -2.75 13.78
N GLN A 193 -8.48 -1.50 13.48
CA GLN A 193 -9.16 -0.65 12.48
C GLN A 193 -8.26 -0.25 11.32
N ALA A 194 -7.22 -1.03 11.05
CA ALA A 194 -6.30 -0.76 9.96
C ALA A 194 -7.01 -0.89 8.61
N ASN A 195 -6.75 0.06 7.71
CA ASN A 195 -7.13 -0.06 6.31
C ASN A 195 -6.20 -1.07 5.65
N VAL A 196 -6.79 -2.00 4.91
CA VAL A 196 -6.08 -3.12 4.26
C VAL A 196 -6.12 -2.94 2.75
N ALA A 197 -5.14 -3.52 2.07
CA ALA A 197 -5.18 -3.72 0.63
C ALA A 197 -5.55 -5.17 0.33
N GLU A 198 -6.46 -5.35 -0.62
CA GLU A 198 -6.81 -6.62 -1.21
C GLU A 198 -6.17 -6.72 -2.61
N PHE A 199 -5.44 -7.80 -2.87
CA PHE A 199 -4.82 -8.07 -4.16
C PHE A 199 -5.43 -9.32 -4.78
N ASP A 200 -5.90 -9.16 -6.02
CA ASP A 200 -6.36 -10.24 -6.88
C ASP A 200 -5.45 -10.32 -8.11
N LEU A 201 -4.37 -11.10 -7.99
CA LEU A 201 -3.41 -11.35 -9.06
C LEU A 201 -3.06 -12.85 -9.09
N VAL A 202 -4.08 -13.67 -9.35
CA VAL A 202 -3.91 -15.11 -9.51
C VAL A 202 -3.48 -15.40 -10.95
N MET A 203 -2.28 -15.97 -11.10
CA MET A 203 -1.76 -16.45 -12.39
C MET A 203 -1.93 -17.97 -12.46
N GLN A 204 -2.46 -18.46 -13.59
CA GLN A 204 -2.70 -19.89 -13.85
C GLN A 204 -1.55 -20.52 -14.62
#